data_AF-A0AA36G0U2-F1
#
_entry.id   AF-A0AA36G0U2-F1
#
_cell.length_a   1.000
_cell.length_b   1.000
_cell.length_c   1.000
_cell.angle_alpha   90.00
_cell.angle_beta   90.00
_cell.angle_gamma   90.00
#
_symmetry.space_group_name_H-M   'P 1'
#
loop_
_entity.id
_entity.type
_entity.pdbx_description
1 polymer ?
#
loop_
_entity_poly.entity_id
_entity_poly.type
_entity_poly.pdbx_seq_one_letter_code
_entity_poly.pdbx_strand_id
1 'polypeptide(L)'
;KDLIRKLLRTDPSERYTIREVMEHKWITHYHQVPATPLATVGMLADQKGQWGEMQEEFDKTLTAMRMDGEQIEIKSLAESNNRLLAKRKQKGEKRDEKAGQQVVIQEEENNI
;
A
#
# COMPACT_ATOMS: atom_id res chain seq x y z
N LYS A 1 -18.86 7.42 19.49
CA LYS A 1 -17.99 6.68 18.53
C LYS A 1 -18.00 7.27 17.11
N ASP A 2 -18.83 8.27 16.81
CA ASP A 2 -18.90 8.89 15.48
C ASP A 2 -17.58 9.55 15.04
N LEU A 3 -16.97 10.36 15.92
CA LEU A 3 -15.69 11.04 15.66
C LEU A 3 -14.58 10.09 15.18
N ILE A 4 -14.43 8.92 15.83
CA ILE A 4 -13.41 7.93 15.47
C ILE A 4 -13.63 7.38 14.06
N ARG A 5 -14.89 7.11 13.67
CA ARG A 5 -15.22 6.60 12.33
C ARG A 5 -14.92 7.61 11.23
N LYS A 6 -15.08 8.90 11.53
CA LYS A 6 -14.80 10.01 10.61
C LYS A 6 -13.30 10.30 10.48
N LEU A 7 -12.53 10.07 11.54
CA LEU A 7 -11.06 10.16 11.53
C LEU A 7 -10.41 8.96 10.82
N LEU A 8 -10.96 7.76 10.98
CA LEU A 8 -10.41 6.52 10.42
C LEU A 8 -11.07 6.12 9.09
N ARG A 9 -11.43 7.10 8.25
CA ARG A 9 -11.86 6.84 6.87
C ARG A 9 -10.67 6.37 6.02
N THR A 10 -10.90 5.28 5.27
CA THR A 10 -9.91 4.68 4.37
C THR A 10 -9.53 5.63 3.24
N ASP A 11 -10.53 6.30 2.64
CA ASP A 11 -10.28 7.37 1.68
C ASP A 11 -9.78 8.63 2.42
N PRO A 12 -8.58 9.14 2.10
CA PRO A 12 -8.07 10.39 2.68
C PRO A 12 -8.95 11.62 2.38
N SER A 13 -9.67 11.61 1.26
CA SER A 13 -10.49 12.74 0.80
C SER A 13 -11.80 12.87 1.59
N GLU A 14 -12.34 11.75 2.07
CA GLU A 14 -13.54 11.71 2.91
C GLU A 14 -13.22 11.86 4.41
N ARG A 15 -11.93 11.92 4.76
CA ARG A 15 -11.47 12.01 6.16
C ARG A 15 -11.71 13.42 6.69
N TYR A 16 -12.09 13.48 7.96
CA TYR A 16 -12.24 14.76 8.64
C TYR A 16 -10.95 15.58 8.65
N THR A 17 -11.11 16.85 8.27
CA THR A 17 -10.09 17.88 8.42
C THR A 17 -9.97 18.30 9.88
N ILE A 18 -8.84 18.90 10.24
CA ILE A 18 -8.62 19.39 11.60
C ILE A 18 -9.69 20.38 12.06
N ARG A 19 -10.24 21.20 11.15
CA ARG A 19 -11.31 22.16 11.47
C ARG A 19 -12.60 21.46 11.90
N GLU A 20 -13.03 20.46 11.14
CA GLU A 20 -14.23 19.67 11.44
C GLU A 20 -14.09 18.89 12.76
N VAL A 21 -12.88 18.43 13.09
CA VAL A 21 -12.59 17.80 14.39
C VAL A 21 -12.74 18.80 15.53
N MET A 22 -12.18 20.00 15.38
CA MET A 22 -12.24 21.04 16.40
C MET A 22 -13.66 21.55 16.64
N GLU A 23 -14.52 21.52 15.63
CA GLU A 23 -15.94 21.89 15.74
C GLU A 23 -16.83 20.77 16.33
N HIS A 24 -16.33 19.53 16.36
CA HIS A 24 -17.11 18.39 16.79
C HIS A 24 -17.52 18.49 18.28
N LYS A 25 -18.77 18.09 18.59
CA LYS A 25 -19.38 18.23 19.94
C LYS A 25 -18.54 17.62 21.09
N TRP A 26 -17.86 16.50 20.82
CA TRP A 26 -16.98 15.86 21.81
C TRP A 26 -15.74 16.69 22.17
N ILE A 27 -15.30 17.59 21.27
CA ILE A 27 -14.17 18.49 21.49
C ILE A 27 -14.65 19.85 21.99
N THR A 28 -15.66 20.44 21.36
CA THR A 28 -16.20 21.76 21.73
C THR A 28 -16.89 21.78 23.09
N HIS A 29 -17.60 20.70 23.45
CA HIS A 29 -18.36 20.60 24.69
C HIS A 29 -17.67 19.65 25.67
N TYR A 30 -16.33 19.64 25.73
CA TYR A 30 -15.58 18.71 26.56
C TYR A 30 -16.00 18.72 28.04
N HIS A 31 -16.47 19.86 28.56
CA HIS A 31 -17.01 20.00 29.92
C HIS A 31 -18.37 19.31 30.15
N GLN A 32 -19.12 19.00 29.10
CA GLN A 32 -20.43 18.34 29.16
C GLN A 32 -20.35 16.84 28.88
N VAL A 33 -19.14 16.31 28.68
CA VAL A 33 -18.92 14.89 28.42
C VAL A 33 -19.12 14.12 29.73
N PRO A 34 -19.87 13.00 29.71
CA PRO A 34 -20.06 12.18 30.91
C PRO A 34 -18.72 11.68 31.47
N ALA A 35 -18.55 11.78 32.79
CA ALA A 35 -17.41 11.21 33.50
C ALA A 35 -17.54 9.68 33.66
N THR A 36 -17.78 8.98 32.56
CA THR A 36 -17.88 7.52 32.56
C THR A 36 -16.49 6.92 32.78
N PRO A 37 -16.29 6.07 33.80
CA PRO A 37 -14.99 5.46 34.04
C PRO A 37 -14.59 4.59 32.85
N LEU A 38 -13.34 4.72 32.41
CA LEU A 38 -12.77 3.99 31.28
C LEU A 38 -11.89 2.85 31.76
N ALA A 39 -11.96 1.72 31.07
CA ALA A 39 -11.13 0.54 31.35
C ALA A 39 -9.67 0.68 30.85
N THR A 40 -9.34 1.79 30.18
CA THR A 40 -8.05 2.00 29.49
C THR A 40 -6.85 1.72 30.39
N VAL A 41 -6.87 2.19 31.65
CA VAL A 41 -5.75 2.00 32.59
C VAL A 41 -5.54 0.52 32.94
N GLY A 42 -6.62 -0.23 33.18
CA GLY A 42 -6.55 -1.66 33.46
C GLY A 42 -6.04 -2.45 32.25
N MET A 43 -6.60 -2.17 31.06
CA MET A 43 -6.19 -2.85 29.83
C MET A 43 -4.72 -2.58 29.47
N LEU A 44 -4.22 -1.36 29.66
CA LEU A 44 -2.80 -1.04 29.44
C LEU A 44 -1.88 -1.77 30.41
N ALA A 45 -2.31 -1.96 31.66
CA ALA A 45 -1.54 -2.73 32.64
C ALA A 45 -1.50 -4.22 32.26
N ASP A 46 -2.63 -4.79 31.85
CA ASP A 46 -2.75 -6.20 31.46
C ASP A 46 -1.98 -6.51 30.16
N GLN A 47 -1.99 -5.59 29.19
CA GLN A 47 -1.36 -5.76 27.88
C GLN A 47 0.04 -5.15 27.78
N LYS A 48 0.68 -4.82 28.90
CA LYS A 48 2.00 -4.17 28.92
C LYS A 48 3.07 -4.92 28.11
N GLY A 49 3.01 -6.26 28.09
CA GLY A 49 3.93 -7.09 27.29
C GLY A 49 3.77 -6.92 25.77
N GLN A 50 2.57 -6.62 25.29
CA GLN A 50 2.25 -6.42 23.87
C GLN A 50 2.33 -4.95 23.43
N TRP A 51 2.55 -4.03 24.39
CA TRP A 51 2.57 -2.60 24.11
C TRP A 51 3.67 -2.20 23.12
N GLY A 52 4.85 -2.82 23.20
CA GLY A 52 5.93 -2.58 22.24
C GLY A 52 5.55 -2.96 20.81
N GLU A 53 4.97 -4.15 20.62
CA GLU A 53 4.50 -4.61 19.31
C GLU A 53 3.42 -3.69 18.73
N MET A 54 2.48 -3.22 19.56
CA MET A 54 1.47 -2.25 19.12
C MET A 54 2.11 -0.94 18.64
N GLN A 55 3.11 -0.42 19.37
CA GLN A 55 3.81 0.81 18.99
C GLN A 55 4.55 0.67 17.67
N GLU A 56 5.24 -0.47 17.47
CA GLU A 56 5.92 -0.76 16.20
C GLU A 56 4.94 -0.84 15.04
N GLU A 57 3.79 -1.49 15.22
CA GLU A 57 2.78 -1.61 14.16
C GLU A 57 2.13 -0.27 13.83
N PHE A 58 1.92 0.58 14.84
CA PHE A 58 1.44 1.94 14.65
C PHE A 58 2.41 2.76 13.80
N ASP A 59 3.72 2.67 14.06
CA ASP A 59 4.75 3.37 13.29
C ASP A 59 4.87 2.86 11.85
N LYS A 60 4.83 1.53 11.66
CA LYS A 60 4.80 0.89 10.33
C LYS A 60 3.60 1.36 9.51
N THR A 61 2.41 1.42 10.13
CA THR A 61 1.19 1.86 9.48
C THR A 61 1.27 3.33 9.10
N LEU A 62 1.77 4.20 9.99
CA LEU A 62 1.94 5.62 9.70
C LEU A 62 2.91 5.86 8.53
N THR A 63 4.00 5.10 8.48
CA THR A 63 4.97 5.18 7.38
C THR A 63 4.32 4.79 6.05
N ALA A 64 3.54 3.71 6.01
CA ALA A 64 2.83 3.29 4.80
C ALA A 64 1.73 4.28 4.34
N MET A 65 1.09 5.00 5.28
CA MET A 65 0.06 5.98 4.96
C MET A 65 0.61 7.33 4.48
N ARG A 66 1.89 7.61 4.73
CA ARG A 66 2.56 8.82 4.26
C ARG A 66 3.08 8.59 2.84
N MET A 67 2.87 9.57 1.97
CA MET A 67 3.60 9.62 0.70
C MET A 67 4.98 10.20 1.00
N ASP A 68 5.93 9.35 1.37
CA ASP A 68 7.30 9.80 1.61
C ASP A 68 7.98 10.18 0.28
N GLY A 69 8.63 11.35 0.29
CA GLY A 69 9.04 12.14 -0.88
C GLY A 69 10.23 11.63 -1.69
N GLU A 70 10.65 10.36 -1.52
CA GLU A 70 11.64 9.74 -2.40
C GLU A 70 10.93 8.84 -3.41
N GLN A 71 10.14 9.49 -4.26
CA GLN A 71 9.48 8.82 -5.36
C GLN A 71 10.52 8.47 -6.41
N ILE A 72 11.11 7.27 -6.29
CA ILE A 72 11.85 6.67 -7.40
C ILE A 72 10.82 6.39 -8.49
N GLU A 73 10.78 7.27 -9.48
CA GLU A 73 9.94 7.07 -10.65
C GLU A 73 10.43 5.83 -11.40
N ILE A 74 9.53 4.89 -11.62
CA ILE A 74 9.82 3.69 -12.38
C ILE A 74 10.04 4.12 -13.83
N LYS A 75 11.26 3.90 -14.34
CA LYS A 75 11.59 4.15 -15.75
C LYS A 75 10.64 3.38 -16.67
N SER A 76 10.41 3.92 -17.87
CA SER A 76 9.64 3.22 -18.88
C SER A 76 10.24 1.83 -19.19
N LEU A 77 9.42 0.90 -19.69
CA LEU A 77 9.87 -0.46 -20.00
C LEU A 77 10.98 -0.48 -21.07
N ALA A 78 11.02 0.52 -21.94
CA ALA A 78 12.04 0.68 -22.97
C ALA A 78 13.41 1.05 -22.37
N GLU A 79 13.42 1.93 -21.37
CA GLU A 79 14.63 2.47 -20.72
C GLU A 79 15.09 1.63 -19.52
N SER A 80 14.26 0.68 -19.10
CA SER A 80 14.53 -0.21 -17.98
C SER A 80 15.49 -1.34 -18.37
N ASN A 81 16.68 -1.35 -17.76
CA ASN A 81 17.63 -2.45 -17.89
C ASN A 81 17.65 -3.28 -16.61
N ASN A 82 16.97 -4.44 -16.62
CA ASN A 82 17.04 -5.39 -15.52
C ASN A 82 17.27 -6.83 -16.03
N ARG A 83 17.92 -7.65 -15.19
CA ARG A 83 18.32 -9.03 -15.54
C ARG A 83 17.13 -9.92 -15.92
N LEU A 84 15.95 -9.69 -15.32
CA LEU A 84 14.75 -10.49 -15.58
C LEU A 84 14.15 -10.17 -16.96
N LEU A 85 14.08 -8.89 -17.31
CA LEU A 85 13.63 -8.38 -18.60
C LEU A 85 14.55 -8.87 -19.71
N ALA A 86 15.87 -8.78 -19.53
CA ALA A 86 16.85 -9.28 -20.49
C ALA A 86 16.67 -10.79 -20.77
N LYS A 87 16.50 -11.60 -19.72
CA LYS A 87 16.23 -13.04 -19.84
C LYS A 87 14.91 -13.32 -20.58
N ARG A 88 13.85 -12.54 -20.32
CA ARG A 88 12.55 -12.70 -20.99
C ARG A 88 12.62 -12.28 -22.46
N LYS A 89 13.33 -11.20 -22.79
CA LYS A 89 13.57 -10.76 -24.19
C LYS A 89 14.31 -11.83 -24.99
N GLN A 90 15.43 -12.34 -24.48
CA GLN A 90 16.16 -13.45 -25.12
C GLN A 90 15.34 -14.73 -25.28
N LYS A 91 14.44 -15.03 -24.33
CA LYS A 91 13.55 -16.19 -24.45
C LYS A 91 12.46 -15.98 -25.50
N GLY A 92 11.98 -14.75 -25.67
CA GLY A 92 11.09 -14.36 -26.77
C GLY A 92 11.79 -14.53 -28.11
N GLU A 93 12.95 -13.92 -28.27
CA GLU A 93 13.78 -14.01 -29.49
C GLU A 93 14.06 -15.48 -29.86
N LYS A 94 14.47 -16.32 -28.91
CA LYS A 94 14.68 -17.76 -29.16
C LYS A 94 13.41 -18.54 -29.51
N ARG A 95 12.23 -18.06 -29.12
CA ARG A 95 10.95 -18.66 -29.53
C ARG A 95 10.58 -18.23 -30.94
N ASP A 96 10.80 -16.96 -31.25
CA ASP A 96 10.49 -16.37 -32.55
C ASP A 96 11.45 -16.92 -33.63
N GLU A 97 12.74 -17.10 -33.30
CA GLU A 97 13.73 -17.77 -34.16
C GLU A 97 13.37 -19.23 -34.45
N LYS A 98 12.89 -19.98 -33.45
CA LYS A 98 12.46 -21.37 -33.64
C LYS A 98 11.17 -21.48 -34.44
N ALA A 99 10.23 -20.56 -34.26
CA ALA A 99 9.03 -20.48 -35.07
C ALA A 99 9.37 -20.14 -36.53
N GLY A 100 10.27 -19.19 -36.76
CA GLY A 100 10.74 -18.82 -38.11
C GLY A 100 11.44 -19.97 -38.83
N GLN A 101 12.35 -20.70 -38.17
CA GLN A 101 13.00 -21.87 -38.76
C GLN A 101 12.00 -22.99 -39.08
N GLN A 102 10.99 -23.21 -38.23
CA GLN A 102 9.99 -24.25 -38.48
C GLN A 102 9.05 -23.92 -39.65
N VAL A 103 8.73 -22.63 -39.87
CA VAL A 103 7.96 -22.19 -41.04
C VAL A 103 8.77 -22.37 -42.33
N VAL A 104 10.05 -21.99 -42.34
CA VAL A 104 10.91 -22.14 -43.53
C VAL A 104 11.10 -23.61 -43.91
N ILE A 105 11.30 -24.50 -42.93
CA ILE A 105 11.47 -25.94 -43.20
C ILE A 105 10.17 -26.56 -43.77
N GLN A 106 8.99 -26.12 -43.31
CA GLN A 106 7.71 -26.60 -43.85
C GLN A 106 7.40 -26.06 -45.26
N GLU A 107 7.87 -24.86 -45.61
CA GLU A 107 7.76 -24.33 -46.97
C GLU A 107 8.70 -25.07 -47.95
N GLU A 108 9.89 -25.48 -47.51
CA GLU A 108 10.81 -26.28 -48.33
C GLU A 108 10.32 -27.72 -48.55
N GLU A 109 9.69 -28.36 -47.55
CA GLU A 109 9.14 -29.72 -47.69
C GLU A 109 7.88 -29.81 -48.57
N ASN A 110 7.12 -28.71 -48.71
CA ASN A 110 5.92 -28.67 -49.56
C ASN A 110 6.19 -28.27 -51.01
N ASN A 111 7.44 -27.95 -51.36
CA ASN A 111 7.84 -27.47 -52.69
C ASN A 111 8.74 -28.46 -53.47
N ILE A 112 8.74 -29.73 -53.06
CA ILE A 112 9.34 -30.89 -53.74
C ILE A 112 8.23 -31.88 -54.09
#